data_AF-A0A3C1T7E0-F1
#
_entry.id   AF-A0A3C1T7E0-F1
#
_cell.length_a   1.000
_cell.length_b   1.000
_cell.length_c   1.000
_cell.angle_alpha   90.00
_cell.angle_beta   90.00
_cell.angle_gamma   90.00
#
_symmetry.space_group_name_H-M   'P 1'
#
loop_
_entity.id
_entity.type
_entity.pdbx_description
1 polymer ?
#
loop_
_entity_poly.entity_id
_entity_poly.type
_entity_poly.pdbx_seq_one_letter_code
_entity_poly.pdbx_strand_id
1 'polypeptide(L)'
;MKPLNLLFIILAFCLAGSAVSAQSVGIGTATPDASAMLDINSTTRGLLIPKMTIAQKNALASPANGLIIFITDSISGIYYNSGTGSLPAWERMVTSRSAWQLDGNSGTSVATHFIGTTDSVDVKFKVNNQNAGVISVDSLKRNTALGYLSMNSNTTGWLNVAFGYQSLTLNTTGLANTANGYKALYNNSTGNYNVAVGYKSLDSNTTGNYNTGIGASSLFSNTSGVNNTATGAFSLLTNTTGSYNTANGMNALLFNSTGTGNTATGASALQHNFIGSDNTANGMGALYNNGLGNNNTATGSYSLFTNTSGSGNVANGYYTLTNNETGNFNTAVGYNAVRNNDYGSHNAALGYSAMYNNIGGSSNIAIGPLSMYSNSDGSSNIAIGNASGFSIQGYNNVAIGDSALFAHTTSNSTAVGSGALRNNIGSGNVTGEFNSAFGYRSLYSNT
;
A
#
# COMPACT_ATOMS: atom_id res chain seq x y z
N MET A 1 82.38 69.40 49.00
CA MET A 1 81.18 69.67 48.16
C MET A 1 81.29 68.83 46.90
N LYS A 2 80.29 67.97 46.63
CA LYS A 2 80.07 67.24 45.36
C LYS A 2 79.96 68.26 44.20
N PRO A 3 80.30 67.92 42.93
CA PRO A 3 79.53 66.96 42.12
C PRO A 3 80.46 66.07 41.25
N LEU A 4 80.07 65.12 40.39
CA LEU A 4 78.95 65.03 39.43
C LEU A 4 79.03 63.59 38.83
N ASN A 5 78.13 62.66 39.14
CA ASN A 5 76.87 62.44 38.42
C ASN A 5 76.95 62.22 36.88
N LEU A 6 78.11 61.91 36.28
CA LEU A 6 78.16 61.56 34.83
C LEU A 6 78.50 60.10 34.53
N LEU A 7 79.17 59.38 35.43
CA LEU A 7 79.48 57.96 35.20
C LEU A 7 78.32 56.99 35.48
N PHE A 8 77.22 57.50 36.07
CA PHE A 8 76.00 56.73 36.30
C PHE A 8 74.98 56.84 35.15
N ILE A 9 75.17 57.74 34.18
CA ILE A 9 74.26 57.88 33.03
C ILE A 9 74.66 56.95 31.86
N ILE A 10 75.93 56.56 31.75
CA ILE A 10 76.34 55.51 30.79
C ILE A 10 75.91 54.11 31.29
N LEU A 11 75.58 53.98 32.58
CA LEU A 11 74.91 52.80 33.13
C LEU A 11 73.44 52.68 32.68
N ALA A 12 72.81 53.73 32.13
CA ALA A 12 71.39 53.74 31.78
C ALA A 12 71.08 53.49 30.29
N PHE A 13 72.05 53.57 29.37
CA PHE A 13 71.78 53.35 27.93
C PHE A 13 72.24 52.00 27.39
N CYS A 14 73.07 51.25 28.14
CA CYS A 14 73.35 49.83 27.81
C CYS A 14 72.40 48.86 28.53
N LEU A 15 71.41 49.39 29.27
CA LEU A 15 70.31 48.65 29.90
C LEU A 15 69.14 48.33 28.96
N ALA A 16 69.29 48.53 27.64
CA ALA A 16 68.53 47.74 26.68
C ALA A 16 69.21 46.36 26.52
N GLY A 17 69.42 45.68 27.65
CA GLY A 17 69.57 44.23 27.66
C GLY A 17 68.25 43.70 27.15
N SER A 18 68.15 43.57 25.83
CA SER A 18 67.11 42.84 25.13
C SER A 18 66.77 41.62 25.98
N ALA A 19 65.57 41.61 26.55
CA ALA A 19 65.02 40.37 27.09
C ALA A 19 65.22 39.35 25.97
N VAL A 20 66.14 38.40 26.19
CA VAL A 20 66.35 37.30 25.26
C VAL A 20 65.10 36.46 25.41
N SER A 21 64.06 36.83 24.66
CA SER A 21 62.88 36.00 24.45
C SER A 21 63.39 34.64 24.04
N ALA A 22 62.89 33.58 24.70
CA ALA A 22 63.22 32.20 24.41
C ALA A 22 63.32 32.02 22.88
N GLN A 23 64.51 31.69 22.39
CA GLN A 23 64.75 31.57 20.96
C GLN A 23 64.10 30.29 20.50
N SER A 24 63.00 30.40 19.75
CA SER A 24 62.50 29.32 18.91
C SER A 24 63.63 28.86 17.97
N VAL A 25 63.79 27.56 17.81
CA VAL A 25 64.82 27.00 16.93
C VAL A 25 64.31 27.05 15.50
N GLY A 26 64.86 27.96 14.70
CA GLY A 26 64.65 28.00 13.26
C GLY A 26 65.67 27.15 12.53
N ILE A 27 65.22 26.19 11.71
CA ILE A 27 66.07 25.47 10.76
C ILE A 27 65.61 25.86 9.35
N GLY A 28 66.42 26.66 8.65
CA GLY A 28 66.08 27.16 7.31
C GLY A 28 65.15 28.38 7.30
N THR A 29 64.87 29.00 8.46
CA THR A 29 64.16 30.28 8.60
C THR A 29 64.86 31.17 9.64
N ALA A 30 64.94 32.47 9.37
CA ALA A 30 65.48 33.47 10.31
C ALA A 30 64.40 34.04 11.24
N THR A 31 63.13 33.78 10.95
CA THR A 31 61.96 34.21 11.72
C THR A 31 61.09 32.99 11.98
N PRO A 32 61.45 32.13 12.95
CA PRO A 32 60.62 30.99 13.32
C PRO A 32 59.23 31.47 13.73
N ASP A 33 58.19 30.73 13.38
CA ASP A 33 56.82 31.05 13.81
C ASP A 33 56.76 31.21 15.34
N ALA A 34 56.12 32.29 15.81
CA ALA A 34 56.08 32.64 17.23
C ALA A 34 55.38 31.57 18.10
N SER A 35 54.58 30.69 17.50
CA SER A 35 53.91 29.57 18.18
C SER A 35 54.75 28.30 18.27
N ALA A 36 55.89 28.22 17.57
CA ALA A 36 56.70 27.01 17.46
C ALA A 36 58.00 27.10 18.26
N MET A 37 58.32 26.06 19.04
CA MET A 37 59.64 25.91 19.67
C MET A 37 60.71 25.41 18.68
N LEU A 38 60.28 24.70 17.62
CA LEU A 38 61.10 24.24 16.50
C LEU A 38 60.31 24.49 15.21
N ASP A 39 60.82 25.35 14.35
CA ASP A 39 60.27 25.65 13.03
C ASP A 39 61.29 25.25 11.95
N ILE A 40 60.89 24.35 11.05
CA ILE A 40 61.75 23.83 9.99
C ILE A 40 61.16 24.24 8.66
N ASN A 41 61.83 25.18 7.97
CA ASN A 41 61.43 25.64 6.64
C ASN A 41 62.43 25.13 5.58
N SER A 42 61.96 24.30 4.66
CA SER A 42 62.74 23.86 3.51
C SER A 42 61.82 23.46 2.36
N THR A 43 62.21 23.79 1.14
CA THR A 43 61.53 23.36 -0.09
C THR A 43 62.13 22.09 -0.71
N THR A 44 63.30 21.66 -0.24
CA THR A 44 64.09 20.56 -0.84
C THR A 44 64.50 19.47 0.15
N ARG A 45 64.31 19.67 1.46
CA ARG A 45 64.64 18.71 2.52
C ARG A 45 63.47 18.61 3.50
N GLY A 46 63.39 17.52 4.27
CA GLY A 46 62.35 17.30 5.27
C GLY A 46 62.93 16.94 6.64
N LEU A 47 62.06 16.72 7.62
CA LEU A 47 62.43 16.19 8.92
C LEU A 47 62.50 14.66 8.87
N LEU A 48 63.69 14.10 9.06
CA LEU A 48 63.85 12.66 9.25
C LEU A 48 63.70 12.33 10.75
N ILE A 49 62.53 11.84 11.14
CA ILE A 49 62.27 11.35 12.49
C ILE A 49 62.87 9.94 12.71
N PRO A 50 63.08 9.51 13.97
CA PRO A 50 63.62 8.19 14.26
C PRO A 50 62.83 7.07 13.57
N LYS A 51 63.54 6.26 12.77
CA LYS A 51 63.01 5.08 12.08
C LYS A 51 63.29 3.83 12.88
N MET A 52 62.29 2.98 13.06
CA MET A 52 62.44 1.73 13.81
C MET A 52 61.45 0.65 13.36
N THR A 53 61.70 -0.59 13.77
CA THR A 53 60.75 -1.70 13.62
C THR A 53 59.75 -1.73 14.77
N ILE A 54 58.67 -2.51 14.64
CA ILE A 54 57.72 -2.72 15.75
C ILE A 54 58.42 -3.28 17.00
N ALA A 55 59.37 -4.18 16.84
CA ALA A 55 60.14 -4.74 17.96
C ALA A 55 60.96 -3.67 18.68
N GLN A 56 61.63 -2.78 17.93
CA GLN A 56 62.40 -1.67 18.48
C GLN A 56 61.51 -0.62 19.17
N LYS A 57 60.35 -0.30 18.59
CA LYS A 57 59.33 0.55 19.24
C LYS A 57 58.89 -0.04 20.58
N ASN A 58 58.56 -1.33 20.62
CA ASN A 58 58.13 -2.00 21.84
C ASN A 58 59.24 -2.09 22.91
N ALA A 59 60.50 -1.97 22.50
CA ALA A 59 61.66 -1.94 23.40
C ALA A 59 61.98 -0.53 23.96
N LEU A 60 61.26 0.52 23.55
CA LEU A 60 61.46 1.87 24.09
C LEU A 60 61.09 1.91 25.58
N ALA A 61 62.05 2.26 26.43
CA ALA A 61 61.81 2.48 27.85
C ALA A 61 61.17 3.85 28.08
N SER A 62 59.99 3.88 28.69
CA SER A 62 59.28 5.09 29.09
C SER A 62 59.14 6.18 28.00
N PRO A 63 58.67 5.87 26.78
CA PRO A 63 58.57 6.86 25.70
C PRO A 63 57.66 8.03 26.09
N ALA A 64 58.11 9.26 25.86
CA ALA A 64 57.34 10.45 26.22
C ALA A 64 55.97 10.51 25.52
N ASN A 65 55.00 11.18 26.14
CA ASN A 65 53.76 11.58 25.46
C ASN A 65 54.11 12.52 24.30
N GLY A 66 53.50 12.31 23.14
CA GLY A 66 53.79 13.05 21.91
C GLY A 66 55.07 12.61 21.18
N LEU A 67 55.79 11.58 21.65
CA LEU A 67 56.98 11.08 20.95
C LEU A 67 56.60 10.57 19.56
N ILE A 68 57.22 11.12 18.51
CA ILE A 68 56.94 10.78 17.11
C ILE A 68 58.05 9.90 16.53
N ILE A 69 57.66 8.80 15.88
CA ILE A 69 58.56 7.84 15.23
C ILE A 69 58.01 7.41 13.87
N PHE A 70 58.87 6.82 13.04
CA PHE A 70 58.46 6.17 11.80
C PHE A 70 58.68 4.65 11.89
N ILE A 71 57.61 3.87 11.76
CA ILE A 71 57.66 2.41 11.73
C ILE A 71 57.96 1.93 10.31
N THR A 72 58.94 1.04 10.18
CA THR A 72 59.49 0.61 8.88
C THR A 72 58.97 -0.75 8.39
N ASP A 73 58.31 -1.53 9.24
CA ASP A 73 57.85 -2.88 8.95
C ASP A 73 56.36 -3.10 9.25
N SER A 74 55.80 -4.20 8.75
CA SER A 74 54.38 -4.59 8.84
C SER A 74 53.41 -3.49 8.39
N ILE A 75 53.02 -2.61 9.31
CA ILE A 75 52.15 -1.45 9.08
C ILE A 75 53.02 -0.19 9.13
N SER A 76 53.76 0.08 8.05
CA SER A 76 54.65 1.24 7.99
C SER A 76 53.88 2.56 8.07
N GLY A 77 54.47 3.57 8.72
CA GLY A 77 53.89 4.91 8.83
C GLY A 77 54.48 5.74 9.98
N ILE A 78 54.00 6.96 10.12
CA ILE A 78 54.33 7.83 11.25
C ILE A 78 53.42 7.45 12.42
N TYR A 79 54.00 7.28 13.59
CA TYR A 79 53.30 7.00 14.84
C TYR A 79 53.67 8.05 15.88
N TYR A 80 52.74 8.34 16.78
CA TYR A 80 53.02 9.11 18.00
C TYR A 80 52.51 8.37 19.24
N ASN A 81 53.14 8.60 20.38
CA ASN A 81 52.65 8.08 21.65
C ASN A 81 51.56 9.02 22.22
N SER A 82 50.30 8.62 22.17
CA SER A 82 49.18 9.33 22.80
C SER A 82 49.06 9.03 24.30
N GLY A 83 49.74 7.99 24.78
CA GLY A 83 49.76 7.56 26.18
C GLY A 83 50.85 8.24 27.02
N THR A 84 51.16 7.67 28.18
CA THR A 84 52.22 8.17 29.07
C THR A 84 53.51 7.35 28.90
N GLY A 85 54.60 7.75 29.57
CA GLY A 85 55.83 6.94 29.60
C GLY A 85 55.62 5.55 30.19
N SER A 86 54.87 5.45 31.30
CA SER A 86 54.62 4.16 31.97
C SER A 86 53.58 3.29 31.26
N LEU A 87 52.72 3.88 30.41
CA LEU A 87 51.72 3.16 29.63
C LEU A 87 51.62 3.75 28.21
N PRO A 88 52.56 3.40 27.30
CA PRO A 88 52.57 3.93 25.96
C PRO A 88 51.36 3.46 25.15
N ALA A 89 50.68 4.39 24.49
CA ALA A 89 49.59 4.12 23.55
C ALA A 89 50.01 4.65 22.18
N TRP A 90 50.43 3.76 21.28
CA TRP A 90 50.95 4.16 19.98
C TRP A 90 49.84 4.28 18.95
N GLU A 91 49.65 5.48 18.42
CA GLU A 91 48.67 5.78 17.38
C GLU A 91 49.35 6.12 16.06
N ARG A 92 48.86 5.55 14.96
CA ARG A 92 49.36 5.84 13.62
C ARG A 92 48.72 7.14 13.12
N MET A 93 49.53 8.09 12.67
CA MET A 93 49.05 9.24 11.92
C MET A 93 48.65 8.78 10.52
N VAL A 94 47.34 8.68 10.27
CA VAL A 94 46.77 8.38 8.95
C VAL A 94 46.02 9.58 8.41
N THR A 95 46.30 9.93 7.16
CA THR A 95 45.45 10.85 6.39
C THR A 95 44.45 9.99 5.62
N SER A 96 43.27 9.75 6.20
CA SER A 96 42.24 8.88 5.61
C SER A 96 41.74 9.38 4.24
N ARG A 97 42.41 8.99 3.15
CA ARG A 97 41.95 9.23 1.77
C ARG A 97 41.30 8.02 1.10
N SER A 98 41.27 6.86 1.76
CA SER A 98 40.70 5.61 1.22
C SER A 98 39.44 5.14 1.98
N ALA A 99 38.65 6.05 2.52
CA ALA A 99 37.40 5.75 3.22
C ALA A 99 36.28 6.70 2.75
N TRP A 100 35.02 6.28 2.95
CA TRP A 100 33.88 7.17 2.78
C TRP A 100 33.79 8.12 3.98
N GLN A 101 33.86 9.43 3.74
CA GLN A 101 33.82 10.46 4.77
C GLN A 101 32.37 10.74 5.18
N LEU A 102 32.16 11.18 6.43
CA LEU A 102 30.82 11.47 6.97
C LEU A 102 30.11 12.59 6.18
N ASP A 103 30.87 13.56 5.69
CA ASP A 103 30.38 14.67 4.87
C ASP A 103 30.49 14.39 3.36
N GLY A 104 30.88 13.15 2.99
CA GLY A 104 31.05 12.71 1.61
C GLY A 104 32.43 12.95 1.01
N ASN A 105 32.69 12.32 -0.14
CA ASN A 105 33.98 12.40 -0.85
C ASN A 105 33.83 13.23 -2.14
N SER A 106 34.84 14.06 -2.47
CA SER A 106 34.96 14.72 -3.78
C SER A 106 35.84 13.92 -4.75
N GLY A 107 35.71 14.16 -6.07
CA GLY A 107 36.57 13.53 -7.09
C GLY A 107 36.31 12.03 -7.34
N THR A 108 35.10 11.55 -7.05
CA THR A 108 34.72 10.15 -7.24
C THR A 108 34.51 9.81 -8.72
N SER A 109 34.56 8.51 -9.04
CA SER A 109 34.38 7.98 -10.39
C SER A 109 33.57 6.70 -10.29
N VAL A 110 32.49 6.61 -11.07
CA VAL A 110 31.59 5.44 -11.10
C VAL A 110 32.28 4.15 -11.55
N ALA A 111 33.44 4.25 -12.21
CA ALA A 111 34.18 3.07 -12.70
C ALA A 111 35.01 2.38 -11.61
N THR A 112 35.44 3.10 -10.57
CA THR A 112 36.42 2.60 -9.59
C THR A 112 36.04 2.79 -8.14
N HIS A 113 35.08 3.67 -7.83
CA HIS A 113 34.68 4.00 -6.46
C HIS A 113 33.26 3.51 -6.18
N PHE A 114 33.09 2.76 -5.09
CA PHE A 114 31.81 2.24 -4.64
C PHE A 114 31.78 2.10 -3.12
N ILE A 115 30.56 2.04 -2.57
CA ILE A 115 30.32 1.63 -1.19
C ILE A 115 29.90 0.17 -1.24
N GLY A 116 30.75 -0.73 -0.76
CA GLY A 116 30.46 -2.16 -0.78
C GLY A 116 31.68 -3.03 -0.53
N THR A 117 31.57 -4.29 -0.94
CA THR A 117 32.57 -5.35 -0.79
C THR A 117 33.15 -5.74 -2.15
N THR A 118 34.34 -6.36 -2.14
CA THR A 118 34.98 -6.94 -3.34
C THR A 118 34.88 -8.46 -3.40
N ASP A 119 34.33 -9.06 -2.34
CA ASP A 119 34.06 -10.48 -2.18
C ASP A 119 32.55 -10.73 -2.07
N SER A 120 32.15 -12.00 -1.99
CA SER A 120 30.74 -12.41 -1.90
C SER A 120 30.20 -12.30 -0.47
N VAL A 121 30.35 -11.13 0.14
CA VAL A 121 29.88 -10.82 1.49
C VAL A 121 28.84 -9.70 1.45
N ASP A 122 27.78 -9.86 2.24
CA ASP A 122 26.67 -8.91 2.34
C ASP A 122 27.12 -7.50 2.79
N VAL A 123 26.49 -6.47 2.24
CA VAL A 123 26.64 -5.08 2.71
C VAL A 123 25.49 -4.75 3.66
N LYS A 124 25.79 -4.23 4.85
CA LYS A 124 24.77 -3.87 5.86
C LYS A 124 24.88 -2.39 6.28
N PHE A 125 23.74 -1.72 6.29
CA PHE A 125 23.58 -0.36 6.78
C PHE A 125 22.94 -0.37 8.17
N LYS A 126 23.42 0.49 9.08
CA LYS A 126 22.90 0.57 10.46
C LYS A 126 22.67 2.02 10.90
N VAL A 127 21.70 2.21 11.78
CA VAL A 127 21.48 3.46 12.53
C VAL A 127 21.25 3.06 13.98
N ASN A 128 21.96 3.69 14.93
CA ASN A 128 21.88 3.32 16.36
C ASN A 128 22.08 1.81 16.61
N ASN A 129 23.02 1.19 15.89
CA ASN A 129 23.29 -0.26 15.88
C ASN A 129 22.10 -1.17 15.47
N GLN A 130 20.99 -0.61 15.00
CA GLN A 130 19.85 -1.35 14.45
C GLN A 130 19.99 -1.52 12.94
N ASN A 131 19.33 -2.54 12.37
CA ASN A 131 19.33 -2.74 10.91
C ASN A 131 18.65 -1.55 10.24
N ALA A 132 19.30 -0.98 9.23
CA ALA A 132 18.75 0.09 8.40
C ALA A 132 18.83 -0.24 6.90
N GLY A 133 19.42 -1.39 6.56
CA GLY A 133 19.44 -1.91 5.21
C GLY A 133 20.40 -3.08 5.07
N VAL A 134 20.16 -3.93 4.09
CA VAL A 134 21.04 -5.04 3.72
C VAL A 134 20.98 -5.26 2.21
N ILE A 135 22.12 -5.53 1.58
CA ILE A 135 22.20 -6.04 0.22
C ILE A 135 22.89 -7.39 0.33
N SER A 136 22.11 -8.47 0.23
CA SER A 136 22.60 -9.82 0.46
C SER A 136 22.93 -10.54 -0.84
N VAL A 137 24.13 -11.14 -0.89
CA VAL A 137 24.60 -11.99 -1.99
C VAL A 137 24.60 -13.47 -1.62
N ASP A 138 24.37 -13.79 -0.34
CA ASP A 138 24.20 -15.16 0.16
C ASP A 138 23.08 -15.88 -0.60
N SER A 139 23.42 -17.00 -1.25
CA SER A 139 22.50 -17.82 -2.03
C SER A 139 21.29 -18.33 -1.24
N LEU A 140 21.36 -18.36 0.08
CA LEU A 140 20.29 -18.81 0.97
C LEU A 140 19.46 -17.64 1.55
N LYS A 141 19.84 -16.37 1.31
CA LYS A 141 19.16 -15.19 1.87
C LYS A 141 18.75 -14.14 0.86
N ARG A 142 19.58 -13.80 -0.15
CA ARG A 142 19.33 -12.82 -1.26
C ARG A 142 18.25 -11.75 -0.97
N ASN A 143 18.31 -11.12 0.20
CA ASN A 143 17.37 -10.09 0.63
C ASN A 143 17.96 -8.72 0.28
N THR A 144 17.10 -7.79 -0.10
CA THR A 144 17.47 -6.39 -0.31
C THR A 144 16.57 -5.50 0.55
N ALA A 145 17.18 -4.71 1.44
CA ALA A 145 16.43 -3.82 2.32
C ALA A 145 17.08 -2.45 2.46
N LEU A 146 16.28 -1.41 2.63
CA LEU A 146 16.71 -0.06 3.00
C LEU A 146 15.58 0.68 3.75
N GLY A 147 15.88 1.10 4.98
CA GLY A 147 14.95 1.76 5.90
C GLY A 147 15.24 1.36 7.34
N TYR A 148 15.13 2.30 8.29
CA TYR A 148 15.35 2.01 9.71
C TYR A 148 14.40 0.90 10.19
N LEU A 149 14.98 -0.13 10.82
CA LEU A 149 14.30 -1.35 11.28
C LEU A 149 13.64 -2.19 10.17
N SER A 150 13.98 -1.96 8.91
CA SER A 150 13.55 -2.83 7.82
C SER A 150 14.21 -4.21 7.96
N MET A 151 13.43 -5.30 7.85
CA MET A 151 13.89 -6.68 8.02
C MET A 151 14.68 -6.98 9.31
N ASN A 152 14.36 -6.32 10.42
CA ASN A 152 15.17 -6.40 11.65
C ASN A 152 15.16 -7.80 12.31
N SER A 153 14.08 -8.57 12.14
CA SER A 153 13.90 -9.89 12.76
C SER A 153 14.15 -11.09 11.82
N ASN A 154 14.66 -10.86 10.61
CA ASN A 154 14.83 -11.92 9.62
C ASN A 154 15.87 -12.96 10.05
N THR A 155 15.45 -14.22 10.17
CA THR A 155 16.32 -15.35 10.54
C THR A 155 16.71 -16.15 9.29
N THR A 156 15.75 -16.76 8.60
CA THR A 156 15.97 -17.63 7.43
C THR A 156 15.17 -17.23 6.19
N GLY A 157 14.38 -16.14 6.25
CA GLY A 157 13.65 -15.65 5.08
C GLY A 157 14.59 -15.29 3.91
N TRP A 158 14.17 -15.63 2.69
CA TRP A 158 14.95 -15.49 1.45
C TRP A 158 14.15 -14.72 0.37
N LEU A 159 14.83 -13.95 -0.48
CA LEU A 159 14.29 -13.22 -1.66
C LEU A 159 13.33 -12.08 -1.31
N ASN A 160 13.45 -11.52 -0.12
CA ASN A 160 12.62 -10.39 0.29
C ASN A 160 13.21 -9.06 -0.17
N VAL A 161 12.33 -8.14 -0.57
CA VAL A 161 12.64 -6.76 -0.92
C VAL A 161 11.91 -5.85 0.06
N ALA A 162 12.61 -4.99 0.79
CA ALA A 162 12.02 -4.17 1.86
C ALA A 162 12.53 -2.72 1.84
N PHE A 163 11.71 -1.79 1.38
CA PHE A 163 12.03 -0.37 1.32
C PHE A 163 11.09 0.44 2.23
N GLY A 164 11.66 1.23 3.14
CA GLY A 164 10.91 2.11 4.03
C GLY A 164 11.05 1.77 5.51
N TYR A 165 10.72 2.74 6.36
CA TYR A 165 10.79 2.62 7.81
C TYR A 165 9.90 1.47 8.30
N GLN A 166 10.50 0.54 9.04
CA GLN A 166 9.84 -0.65 9.59
C GLN A 166 9.11 -1.53 8.54
N SER A 167 9.59 -1.59 7.30
CA SER A 167 9.10 -2.54 6.30
C SER A 167 9.58 -3.97 6.60
N LEU A 168 8.69 -4.97 6.55
CA LEU A 168 9.01 -6.38 6.85
C LEU A 168 9.73 -6.61 8.19
N THR A 169 9.51 -5.75 9.20
CA THR A 169 10.28 -5.77 10.45
C THR A 169 10.23 -7.11 11.17
N LEU A 170 9.05 -7.73 11.27
CA LEU A 170 8.84 -8.97 12.01
C LEU A 170 8.96 -10.25 11.17
N ASN A 171 9.38 -10.14 9.90
CA ASN A 171 9.60 -11.31 9.04
C ASN A 171 10.70 -12.19 9.61
N THR A 172 10.40 -13.44 9.92
CA THR A 172 11.39 -14.40 10.44
C THR A 172 11.82 -15.37 9.35
N THR A 173 10.85 -16.10 8.77
CA THR A 173 11.10 -17.15 7.77
C THR A 173 10.39 -16.93 6.43
N GLY A 174 9.53 -15.91 6.33
CA GLY A 174 8.80 -15.61 5.10
C GLY A 174 9.71 -15.33 3.90
N LEU A 175 9.30 -15.81 2.73
CA LEU A 175 10.08 -15.78 1.50
C LEU A 175 9.40 -15.00 0.36
N ALA A 176 10.24 -14.40 -0.50
CA ALA A 176 9.85 -13.72 -1.73
C ALA A 176 8.78 -12.62 -1.53
N ASN A 177 8.83 -11.89 -0.41
CA ASN A 177 7.94 -10.77 -0.17
C ASN A 177 8.52 -9.45 -0.69
N THR A 178 7.68 -8.57 -1.22
CA THR A 178 8.02 -7.19 -1.56
C THR A 178 7.27 -6.24 -0.64
N ALA A 179 7.97 -5.43 0.14
CA ALA A 179 7.40 -4.40 1.00
C ALA A 179 8.03 -3.05 0.66
N ASN A 180 7.21 -2.08 0.24
CA ASN A 180 7.65 -0.73 -0.05
C ASN A 180 6.71 0.29 0.60
N GLY A 181 7.17 0.93 1.67
CA GLY A 181 6.42 1.93 2.42
C GLY A 181 6.65 1.84 3.92
N TYR A 182 6.20 2.87 4.65
CA TYR A 182 6.19 2.85 6.11
C TYR A 182 5.33 1.68 6.60
N LYS A 183 5.92 0.75 7.36
CA LYS A 183 5.25 -0.42 7.94
C LYS A 183 4.53 -1.33 6.93
N ALA A 184 4.96 -1.35 5.66
CA ALA A 184 4.48 -2.36 4.72
C ALA A 184 4.90 -3.77 5.21
N LEU A 185 3.95 -4.72 5.30
CA LEU A 185 4.16 -6.08 5.82
C LEU A 185 4.80 -6.14 7.22
N TYR A 186 4.50 -5.18 8.10
CA TYR A 186 5.17 -5.03 9.40
C TYR A 186 5.12 -6.30 10.27
N ASN A 187 3.94 -6.95 10.40
CA ASN A 187 3.74 -8.14 11.24
C ASN A 187 3.93 -9.48 10.51
N ASN A 188 4.37 -9.48 9.23
CA ASN A 188 4.58 -10.74 8.50
C ASN A 188 5.60 -11.58 9.23
N SER A 189 5.26 -12.81 9.62
CA SER A 189 6.19 -13.70 10.32
C SER A 189 6.68 -14.81 9.38
N THR A 190 5.74 -15.53 8.75
CA THR A 190 6.03 -16.68 7.87
C THR A 190 5.33 -16.62 6.51
N GLY A 191 4.51 -15.60 6.26
CA GLY A 191 3.82 -15.41 4.99
C GLY A 191 4.79 -15.22 3.82
N ASN A 192 4.43 -15.78 2.67
CA ASN A 192 5.27 -15.88 1.48
C ASN A 192 4.60 -15.22 0.27
N TYR A 193 5.43 -14.74 -0.66
CA TYR A 193 4.98 -14.20 -1.95
C TYR A 193 3.96 -13.05 -1.84
N ASN A 194 4.07 -12.23 -0.80
CA ASN A 194 3.21 -11.06 -0.62
C ASN A 194 3.84 -9.81 -1.24
N VAL A 195 3.02 -8.95 -1.84
CA VAL A 195 3.41 -7.65 -2.36
C VAL A 195 2.67 -6.57 -1.59
N ALA A 196 3.37 -5.71 -0.88
CA ALA A 196 2.82 -4.61 -0.10
C ALA A 196 3.48 -3.29 -0.52
N VAL A 197 2.73 -2.41 -1.17
CA VAL A 197 3.23 -1.11 -1.60
C VAL A 197 2.30 -0.01 -1.06
N GLY A 198 2.81 0.83 -0.18
CA GLY A 198 2.06 1.92 0.45
C GLY A 198 2.20 1.96 1.97
N TYR A 199 1.71 3.04 2.58
CA TYR A 199 1.67 3.22 4.02
C TYR A 199 0.83 2.11 4.67
N LYS A 200 1.43 1.29 5.53
CA LYS A 200 0.76 0.19 6.27
C LYS A 200 -0.01 -0.80 5.38
N SER A 201 0.41 -1.00 4.12
CA SER A 201 -0.16 -2.07 3.30
C SER A 201 0.20 -3.44 3.91
N LEU A 202 -0.77 -4.34 4.07
CA LEU A 202 -0.60 -5.67 4.68
C LEU A 202 0.05 -5.65 6.09
N ASP A 203 -0.14 -4.59 6.88
CA ASP A 203 0.52 -4.39 8.18
C ASP A 203 0.32 -5.57 9.16
N SER A 204 -0.87 -6.16 9.22
CA SER A 204 -1.21 -7.26 10.14
C SER A 204 -1.04 -8.67 9.56
N ASN A 205 -0.57 -8.82 8.31
CA ASN A 205 -0.37 -10.16 7.71
C ASN A 205 0.59 -10.94 8.57
N THR A 206 0.24 -12.15 9.03
CA THR A 206 1.14 -12.97 9.83
C THR A 206 1.61 -14.18 9.03
N THR A 207 0.67 -14.96 8.49
CA THR A 207 0.93 -16.23 7.77
C THR A 207 0.30 -16.29 6.38
N GLY A 208 -0.51 -15.29 6.00
CA GLY A 208 -1.15 -15.23 4.69
C GLY A 208 -0.13 -15.20 3.55
N ASN A 209 -0.41 -15.94 2.47
CA ASN A 209 0.44 -16.07 1.30
C ASN A 209 -0.22 -15.48 0.05
N TYR A 210 0.60 -15.07 -0.91
CA TYR A 210 0.15 -14.63 -2.25
C TYR A 210 -0.83 -13.45 -2.22
N ASN A 211 -0.68 -12.54 -1.24
CA ASN A 211 -1.51 -11.34 -1.17
C ASN A 211 -0.80 -10.15 -1.84
N THR A 212 -1.53 -9.40 -2.65
CA THR A 212 -1.07 -8.14 -3.26
C THR A 212 -1.88 -6.99 -2.67
N GLY A 213 -1.24 -6.14 -1.86
CA GLY A 213 -1.81 -4.89 -1.34
C GLY A 213 -1.06 -3.67 -1.90
N ILE A 214 -1.71 -2.86 -2.72
CA ILE A 214 -1.15 -1.63 -3.29
C ILE A 214 -2.07 -0.45 -2.93
N GLY A 215 -1.60 0.42 -2.04
CA GLY A 215 -2.37 1.56 -1.54
C GLY A 215 -2.12 1.81 -0.06
N ALA A 216 -2.58 2.96 0.44
CA ALA A 216 -2.55 3.24 1.87
C ALA A 216 -3.51 2.29 2.60
N SER A 217 -2.97 1.48 3.52
CA SER A 217 -3.73 0.53 4.34
C SER A 217 -4.57 -0.48 3.55
N SER A 218 -4.16 -0.83 2.32
CA SER A 218 -4.75 -1.97 1.61
C SER A 218 -4.44 -3.27 2.35
N LEU A 219 -5.44 -4.14 2.56
CA LEU A 219 -5.30 -5.40 3.32
C LEU A 219 -4.73 -5.26 4.74
N PHE A 220 -4.95 -4.11 5.39
CA PHE A 220 -4.33 -3.77 6.69
C PHE A 220 -4.48 -4.85 7.77
N SER A 221 -5.67 -5.43 7.91
CA SER A 221 -6.00 -6.42 8.95
C SER A 221 -5.89 -7.88 8.50
N ASN A 222 -5.41 -8.18 7.29
CA ASN A 222 -5.26 -9.57 6.83
C ASN A 222 -4.36 -10.32 7.80
N THR A 223 -4.77 -11.46 8.34
CA THR A 223 -3.93 -12.25 9.25
C THR A 223 -3.44 -13.51 8.55
N SER A 224 -4.37 -14.35 8.07
CA SER A 224 -4.08 -15.62 7.39
C SER A 224 -4.75 -15.78 6.03
N GLY A 225 -5.57 -14.83 5.59
CA GLY A 225 -6.19 -14.85 4.26
C GLY A 225 -5.14 -14.97 3.15
N VAL A 226 -5.46 -15.73 2.10
CA VAL A 226 -4.55 -16.03 0.97
C VAL A 226 -5.12 -15.60 -0.37
N ASN A 227 -4.24 -15.35 -1.34
CA ASN A 227 -4.61 -15.03 -2.72
C ASN A 227 -5.55 -13.82 -2.85
N ASN A 228 -5.39 -12.79 -2.00
CA ASN A 228 -6.16 -11.57 -2.11
C ASN A 228 -5.39 -10.51 -2.93
N THR A 229 -6.07 -9.83 -3.84
CA THR A 229 -5.53 -8.66 -4.56
C THR A 229 -6.33 -7.42 -4.15
N ALA A 230 -5.66 -6.41 -3.63
CA ALA A 230 -6.25 -5.18 -3.12
C ALA A 230 -5.46 -3.97 -3.64
N THR A 231 -6.05 -3.21 -4.55
CA THR A 231 -5.47 -2.00 -5.14
C THR A 231 -6.37 -0.81 -4.85
N GLY A 232 -5.86 0.18 -4.12
CA GLY A 232 -6.62 1.35 -3.67
C GLY A 232 -6.41 1.64 -2.19
N ALA A 233 -6.66 2.88 -1.78
CA ALA A 233 -6.64 3.21 -0.36
C ALA A 233 -7.77 2.48 0.37
N PHE A 234 -7.44 1.82 1.48
CA PHE A 234 -8.37 1.07 2.34
C PHE A 234 -9.13 -0.08 1.63
N SER A 235 -8.68 -0.55 0.47
CA SER A 235 -9.26 -1.74 -0.15
C SER A 235 -9.00 -2.99 0.71
N LEU A 236 -10.03 -3.79 0.99
CA LEU A 236 -9.95 -4.98 1.88
C LEU A 236 -9.39 -4.67 3.29
N LEU A 237 -9.63 -3.48 3.84
CA LEU A 237 -9.03 -3.03 5.10
C LEU A 237 -9.20 -4.02 6.25
N THR A 238 -10.42 -4.53 6.48
CA THR A 238 -10.73 -5.38 7.64
C THR A 238 -10.72 -6.88 7.34
N ASN A 239 -10.24 -7.30 6.16
CA ASN A 239 -10.18 -8.72 5.82
C ASN A 239 -9.28 -9.42 6.83
N THR A 240 -9.76 -10.48 7.50
CA THR A 240 -8.94 -11.23 8.48
C THR A 240 -8.50 -12.55 7.88
N THR A 241 -9.45 -13.41 7.49
CA THR A 241 -9.20 -14.76 6.97
C THR A 241 -9.77 -15.00 5.57
N GLY A 242 -10.55 -14.06 5.03
CA GLY A 242 -11.11 -14.13 3.68
C GLY A 242 -10.01 -14.33 2.63
N SER A 243 -10.29 -15.17 1.63
CA SER A 243 -9.33 -15.59 0.61
C SER A 243 -9.92 -15.46 -0.79
N TYR A 244 -9.06 -15.36 -1.80
CA TYR A 244 -9.44 -15.25 -3.21
C TYR A 244 -10.30 -14.01 -3.53
N ASN A 245 -10.11 -12.90 -2.79
CA ASN A 245 -10.83 -11.65 -3.07
C ASN A 245 -10.00 -10.71 -3.96
N THR A 246 -10.66 -10.07 -4.92
CA THR A 246 -10.09 -9.00 -5.75
C THR A 246 -10.81 -7.69 -5.48
N ALA A 247 -10.11 -6.68 -4.96
CA ALA A 247 -10.63 -5.35 -4.66
C ALA A 247 -9.81 -4.29 -5.39
N ASN A 248 -10.40 -3.59 -6.35
CA ASN A 248 -9.76 -2.54 -7.13
C ASN A 248 -10.58 -1.23 -7.03
N GLY A 249 -10.15 -0.32 -6.18
CA GLY A 249 -10.82 0.95 -5.91
C GLY A 249 -10.67 1.36 -4.45
N MET A 250 -10.81 2.67 -4.18
CA MET A 250 -10.86 3.17 -2.81
C MET A 250 -12.06 2.55 -2.07
N ASN A 251 -11.83 2.01 -0.88
CA ASN A 251 -12.85 1.34 -0.04
C ASN A 251 -13.55 0.13 -0.69
N ALA A 252 -13.01 -0.44 -1.77
CA ALA A 252 -13.55 -1.68 -2.34
C ALA A 252 -13.38 -2.82 -1.32
N LEU A 253 -14.46 -3.56 -1.02
CA LEU A 253 -14.49 -4.63 -0.01
C LEU A 253 -13.98 -4.20 1.39
N LEU A 254 -14.17 -2.92 1.77
CA LEU A 254 -13.62 -2.33 3.00
C LEU A 254 -13.89 -3.17 4.26
N PHE A 255 -15.15 -3.59 4.43
CA PHE A 255 -15.63 -4.31 5.61
C PHE A 255 -15.76 -5.84 5.40
N ASN A 256 -15.08 -6.40 4.41
CA ASN A 256 -15.00 -7.86 4.27
C ASN A 256 -14.22 -8.44 5.45
N SER A 257 -14.81 -9.38 6.19
CA SER A 257 -14.13 -10.04 7.30
C SER A 257 -13.62 -11.43 6.91
N THR A 258 -14.54 -12.29 6.46
CA THR A 258 -14.26 -13.71 6.15
C THR A 258 -14.78 -14.15 4.77
N GLY A 259 -15.49 -13.29 4.04
CA GLY A 259 -16.03 -13.62 2.71
C GLY A 259 -14.91 -14.02 1.73
N THR A 260 -15.21 -15.00 0.86
CA THR A 260 -14.25 -15.56 -0.10
C THR A 260 -14.73 -15.39 -1.54
N GLY A 261 -13.80 -15.31 -2.48
CA GLY A 261 -14.15 -15.34 -3.91
C GLY A 261 -14.85 -14.08 -4.42
N ASN A 262 -14.77 -12.94 -3.71
CA ASN A 262 -15.44 -11.72 -4.13
C ASN A 262 -14.58 -10.89 -5.08
N THR A 263 -15.19 -10.32 -6.13
CA THR A 263 -14.56 -9.37 -7.06
C THR A 263 -15.26 -8.02 -6.97
N ALA A 264 -14.55 -6.98 -6.55
CA ALA A 264 -15.04 -5.62 -6.41
C ALA A 264 -14.16 -4.65 -7.21
N THR A 265 -14.69 -4.06 -8.27
CA THR A 265 -14.00 -3.06 -9.09
C THR A 265 -14.81 -1.77 -9.11
N GLY A 266 -14.23 -0.69 -8.60
CA GLY A 266 -14.89 0.61 -8.42
C GLY A 266 -14.79 1.13 -6.98
N ALA A 267 -14.90 2.44 -6.81
CA ALA A 267 -14.92 3.04 -5.48
C ALA A 267 -16.15 2.55 -4.69
N SER A 268 -15.92 2.10 -3.46
CA SER A 268 -16.96 1.54 -2.57
C SER A 268 -17.77 0.36 -3.14
N ALA A 269 -17.26 -0.34 -4.14
CA ALA A 269 -17.87 -1.60 -4.59
C ALA A 269 -17.76 -2.65 -3.47
N LEU A 270 -18.87 -3.35 -3.15
CA LEU A 270 -18.94 -4.35 -2.08
C LEU A 270 -18.46 -3.83 -0.70
N GLN A 271 -18.61 -2.53 -0.41
CA GLN A 271 -18.01 -1.92 0.78
C GLN A 271 -18.42 -2.60 2.09
N HIS A 272 -19.70 -2.96 2.23
CA HIS A 272 -20.24 -3.67 3.39
C HIS A 272 -20.61 -5.12 3.05
N ASN A 273 -19.58 -5.96 2.81
CA ASN A 273 -19.73 -7.40 2.58
C ASN A 273 -19.16 -8.21 3.74
N PHE A 274 -19.87 -8.38 4.86
CA PHE A 274 -19.28 -8.95 6.08
C PHE A 274 -18.76 -10.39 5.89
N ILE A 275 -19.61 -11.28 5.36
CA ILE A 275 -19.30 -12.71 5.16
C ILE A 275 -19.72 -13.25 3.78
N GLY A 276 -20.41 -12.46 2.96
CA GLY A 276 -20.87 -12.87 1.64
C GLY A 276 -19.72 -13.35 0.75
N SER A 277 -19.97 -14.38 -0.04
CA SER A 277 -18.98 -15.03 -0.90
C SER A 277 -19.45 -15.13 -2.35
N ASP A 278 -18.49 -15.23 -3.25
CA ASP A 278 -18.69 -15.39 -4.69
C ASP A 278 -19.52 -14.25 -5.33
N ASN A 279 -19.35 -13.01 -4.82
CA ASN A 279 -20.03 -11.84 -5.37
C ASN A 279 -19.13 -11.08 -6.35
N THR A 280 -19.70 -10.63 -7.47
CA THR A 280 -19.03 -9.76 -8.46
C THR A 280 -19.71 -8.40 -8.48
N ALA A 281 -18.96 -7.32 -8.21
CA ALA A 281 -19.41 -5.94 -8.24
C ALA A 281 -18.47 -5.10 -9.12
N ASN A 282 -18.99 -4.59 -10.22
CA ASN A 282 -18.24 -3.76 -11.16
C ASN A 282 -18.96 -2.42 -11.38
N GLY A 283 -18.48 -1.37 -10.73
CA GLY A 283 -19.06 -0.03 -10.76
C GLY A 283 -18.95 0.66 -9.40
N MET A 284 -19.03 1.99 -9.40
CA MET A 284 -19.05 2.77 -8.16
C MET A 284 -20.27 2.39 -7.32
N GLY A 285 -20.06 1.95 -6.08
CA GLY A 285 -21.11 1.54 -5.16
C GLY A 285 -21.94 0.32 -5.63
N ALA A 286 -21.46 -0.47 -6.59
CA ALA A 286 -22.12 -1.74 -6.92
C ALA A 286 -22.06 -2.68 -5.69
N LEU A 287 -23.18 -3.32 -5.33
CA LEU A 287 -23.31 -4.15 -4.11
C LEU A 287 -22.86 -3.45 -2.81
N TYR A 288 -23.04 -2.13 -2.70
CA TYR A 288 -22.51 -1.36 -1.58
C TYR A 288 -22.82 -1.97 -0.19
N ASN A 289 -24.07 -2.40 0.03
CA ASN A 289 -24.49 -3.14 1.22
C ASN A 289 -24.85 -4.58 0.84
N ASN A 290 -23.90 -5.51 1.03
CA ASN A 290 -24.08 -6.95 0.78
C ASN A 290 -23.78 -7.79 2.03
N GLY A 291 -24.58 -7.67 3.08
CA GLY A 291 -24.20 -8.20 4.39
C GLY A 291 -23.88 -9.70 4.41
N LEU A 292 -24.82 -10.51 3.87
CA LEU A 292 -24.79 -11.97 3.90
C LEU A 292 -24.96 -12.63 2.52
N GLY A 293 -25.32 -11.86 1.49
CA GLY A 293 -25.70 -12.38 0.17
C GLY A 293 -24.53 -13.06 -0.55
N ASN A 294 -24.82 -14.15 -1.25
CA ASN A 294 -23.83 -14.90 -2.02
C ASN A 294 -24.20 -14.97 -3.51
N ASN A 295 -23.20 -15.21 -4.36
CA ASN A 295 -23.41 -15.48 -5.79
C ASN A 295 -24.14 -14.35 -6.54
N ASN A 296 -23.97 -13.10 -6.11
CA ASN A 296 -24.59 -11.96 -6.78
C ASN A 296 -23.62 -11.34 -7.80
N THR A 297 -24.14 -10.93 -8.95
CA THR A 297 -23.40 -10.19 -9.98
C THR A 297 -24.06 -8.85 -10.20
N ALA A 298 -23.35 -7.75 -9.94
CA ALA A 298 -23.80 -6.41 -10.29
C ALA A 298 -22.78 -5.65 -11.10
N THR A 299 -23.22 -5.13 -12.24
CA THR A 299 -22.42 -4.36 -13.18
C THR A 299 -23.14 -3.05 -13.48
N GLY A 300 -22.49 -1.92 -13.19
CA GLY A 300 -23.05 -0.58 -13.29
C GLY A 300 -23.05 0.15 -11.95
N SER A 301 -23.00 1.48 -11.98
CA SER A 301 -23.00 2.29 -10.76
C SER A 301 -24.29 2.09 -9.98
N TYR A 302 -24.16 1.84 -8.67
CA TYR A 302 -25.27 1.61 -7.74
C TYR A 302 -26.22 0.47 -8.14
N SER A 303 -25.73 -0.48 -8.93
CA SER A 303 -26.43 -1.74 -9.18
C SER A 303 -26.41 -2.59 -7.91
N LEU A 304 -27.57 -3.15 -7.56
CA LEU A 304 -27.77 -3.98 -6.37
C LEU A 304 -27.30 -3.31 -5.06
N PHE A 305 -27.49 -1.99 -4.94
CA PHE A 305 -26.89 -1.14 -3.91
C PHE A 305 -27.19 -1.57 -2.47
N THR A 306 -28.44 -1.92 -2.16
CA THR A 306 -28.86 -2.42 -0.84
C THR A 306 -29.38 -3.84 -0.94
N ASN A 307 -28.47 -4.81 -0.82
CA ASN A 307 -28.75 -6.25 -0.80
C ASN A 307 -28.36 -6.88 0.52
N THR A 308 -29.24 -6.88 1.52
CA THR A 308 -28.85 -7.29 2.88
C THR A 308 -28.51 -8.79 2.94
N SER A 309 -29.33 -9.66 2.35
CA SER A 309 -29.11 -11.12 2.34
C SER A 309 -29.47 -11.85 1.04
N GLY A 310 -30.04 -11.15 0.04
CA GLY A 310 -30.41 -11.74 -1.24
C GLY A 310 -29.23 -12.43 -1.95
N SER A 311 -29.48 -13.57 -2.58
CA SER A 311 -28.47 -14.40 -3.24
C SER A 311 -28.87 -14.77 -4.67
N GLY A 312 -27.86 -14.98 -5.51
CA GLY A 312 -28.06 -15.40 -6.91
C GLY A 312 -28.68 -14.32 -7.80
N ASN A 313 -28.54 -13.03 -7.47
CA ASN A 313 -29.10 -11.95 -8.26
C ASN A 313 -28.11 -11.46 -9.34
N VAL A 314 -28.63 -11.11 -10.52
CA VAL A 314 -27.89 -10.51 -11.63
C VAL A 314 -28.47 -9.12 -11.92
N ALA A 315 -27.67 -8.07 -11.74
CA ALA A 315 -28.08 -6.69 -11.95
C ALA A 315 -27.10 -5.98 -12.91
N ASN A 316 -27.53 -5.69 -14.15
CA ASN A 316 -26.67 -5.07 -15.16
C ASN A 316 -27.26 -3.75 -15.68
N GLY A 317 -26.73 -2.63 -15.19
CA GLY A 317 -27.16 -1.28 -15.54
C GLY A 317 -26.99 -0.29 -14.39
N TYR A 318 -27.35 0.97 -14.64
CA TYR A 318 -27.36 2.00 -13.60
C TYR A 318 -28.62 1.87 -12.73
N TYR A 319 -28.44 1.81 -11.41
CA TYR A 319 -29.52 1.58 -10.43
C TYR A 319 -30.43 0.37 -10.76
N THR A 320 -29.87 -0.70 -11.30
CA THR A 320 -30.57 -1.99 -11.42
C THR A 320 -30.70 -2.64 -10.05
N LEU A 321 -31.89 -3.16 -9.73
CA LEU A 321 -32.13 -3.91 -8.51
C LEU A 321 -31.68 -3.18 -7.22
N THR A 322 -31.73 -1.85 -7.20
CA THR A 322 -31.08 -1.02 -6.17
C THR A 322 -31.54 -1.37 -4.75
N ASN A 323 -32.85 -1.52 -4.54
CA ASN A 323 -33.43 -1.80 -3.24
C ASN A 323 -33.84 -3.28 -3.15
N ASN A 324 -32.85 -4.20 -3.12
CA ASN A 324 -33.08 -5.64 -3.03
C ASN A 324 -32.77 -6.24 -1.67
N GLU A 325 -33.60 -6.05 -0.63
CA GLU A 325 -33.20 -6.47 0.72
C GLU A 325 -32.92 -7.98 0.81
N THR A 326 -33.92 -8.82 0.50
CA THR A 326 -33.85 -10.28 0.72
C THR A 326 -34.18 -11.12 -0.53
N GLY A 327 -34.61 -10.49 -1.62
CA GLY A 327 -34.99 -11.16 -2.86
C GLY A 327 -33.86 -12.01 -3.47
N ASN A 328 -34.20 -13.20 -3.97
CA ASN A 328 -33.24 -14.15 -4.55
C ASN A 328 -33.52 -14.42 -6.02
N PHE A 329 -32.48 -14.80 -6.76
CA PHE A 329 -32.58 -15.28 -8.14
C PHE A 329 -33.25 -14.31 -9.11
N ASN A 330 -33.11 -13.00 -8.88
CA ASN A 330 -33.61 -11.98 -9.79
C ASN A 330 -32.58 -11.65 -10.87
N THR A 331 -33.02 -11.51 -12.12
CA THR A 331 -32.19 -11.04 -13.25
C THR A 331 -32.76 -9.73 -13.78
N ALA A 332 -32.00 -8.64 -13.69
CA ALA A 332 -32.40 -7.33 -14.16
C ALA A 332 -31.33 -6.68 -15.03
N VAL A 333 -31.73 -6.23 -16.21
CA VAL A 333 -30.84 -5.59 -17.18
C VAL A 333 -31.48 -4.31 -17.74
N GLY A 334 -30.80 -3.18 -17.58
CA GLY A 334 -31.25 -1.87 -18.06
C GLY A 334 -31.36 -0.82 -16.96
N TYR A 335 -31.35 0.47 -17.33
CA TYR A 335 -31.45 1.57 -16.37
C TYR A 335 -32.71 1.44 -15.51
N ASN A 336 -32.56 1.44 -14.18
CA ASN A 336 -33.66 1.28 -13.20
C ASN A 336 -34.52 0.01 -13.35
N ALA A 337 -34.04 -1.05 -14.02
CA ALA A 337 -34.79 -2.31 -14.05
C ALA A 337 -34.88 -2.90 -12.63
N VAL A 338 -36.11 -3.24 -12.22
CA VAL A 338 -36.45 -3.77 -10.88
C VAL A 338 -35.91 -2.92 -9.72
N ARG A 339 -35.95 -1.59 -9.85
CA ARG A 339 -35.30 -0.68 -8.89
C ARG A 339 -35.72 -0.92 -7.43
N ASN A 340 -37.01 -1.13 -7.18
CA ASN A 340 -37.56 -1.37 -5.85
C ASN A 340 -38.02 -2.82 -5.72
N ASN A 341 -37.23 -3.69 -5.07
CA ASN A 341 -37.56 -5.10 -4.86
C ASN A 341 -37.20 -5.60 -3.47
N ASP A 342 -38.07 -5.39 -2.50
CA ASP A 342 -37.74 -5.70 -1.10
C ASP A 342 -37.46 -7.20 -0.87
N TYR A 343 -38.39 -8.09 -1.29
CA TYR A 343 -38.30 -9.54 -1.07
C TYR A 343 -38.75 -10.40 -2.26
N GLY A 344 -39.15 -9.79 -3.38
CA GLY A 344 -39.52 -10.50 -4.61
C GLY A 344 -38.39 -11.39 -5.13
N SER A 345 -38.72 -12.59 -5.60
CA SER A 345 -37.72 -13.57 -6.06
C SER A 345 -38.05 -14.17 -7.42
N HIS A 346 -37.05 -14.69 -8.12
CA HIS A 346 -37.19 -15.34 -9.43
C HIS A 346 -37.76 -14.42 -10.54
N ASN A 347 -37.52 -13.11 -10.44
CA ASN A 347 -37.98 -12.16 -11.46
C ASN A 347 -36.95 -11.98 -12.58
N ALA A 348 -37.41 -11.81 -13.82
CA ALA A 348 -36.59 -11.50 -14.98
C ALA A 348 -37.07 -10.20 -15.64
N ALA A 349 -36.22 -9.17 -15.66
CA ALA A 349 -36.53 -7.87 -16.24
C ALA A 349 -35.45 -7.40 -17.22
N LEU A 350 -35.86 -6.97 -18.42
CA LEU A 350 -34.98 -6.44 -19.45
C LEU A 350 -35.59 -5.16 -20.04
N GLY A 351 -34.97 -4.02 -19.81
CA GLY A 351 -35.37 -2.74 -20.39
C GLY A 351 -35.28 -1.56 -19.42
N TYR A 352 -35.45 -0.35 -19.95
CA TYR A 352 -35.53 0.87 -19.15
C TYR A 352 -36.73 0.82 -18.20
N SER A 353 -36.47 0.86 -16.89
CA SER A 353 -37.49 0.85 -15.83
C SER A 353 -38.49 -0.30 -15.96
N ALA A 354 -38.08 -1.44 -16.53
CA ALA A 354 -38.88 -2.66 -16.52
C ALA A 354 -39.04 -3.13 -15.07
N MET A 355 -40.28 -3.39 -14.65
CA MET A 355 -40.61 -3.87 -13.30
C MET A 355 -40.16 -2.92 -12.16
N TYR A 356 -40.17 -1.60 -12.42
CA TYR A 356 -39.57 -0.59 -11.54
C TYR A 356 -39.98 -0.67 -10.05
N ASN A 357 -41.24 -0.97 -9.72
CA ASN A 357 -41.81 -0.96 -8.35
C ASN A 357 -42.13 -2.34 -7.72
N ASN A 358 -41.48 -3.43 -8.12
CA ASN A 358 -41.76 -4.79 -7.64
C ASN A 358 -41.35 -5.09 -6.18
N ILE A 359 -42.12 -4.60 -5.21
CA ILE A 359 -41.86 -4.79 -3.77
C ILE A 359 -41.70 -6.29 -3.40
N GLY A 360 -42.74 -7.10 -3.61
CA GLY A 360 -42.78 -8.51 -3.18
C GLY A 360 -43.09 -9.52 -4.29
N GLY A 361 -43.45 -9.05 -5.49
CA GLY A 361 -43.86 -9.91 -6.59
C GLY A 361 -42.76 -10.90 -6.98
N SER A 362 -43.14 -12.15 -7.26
CA SER A 362 -42.20 -13.22 -7.60
C SER A 362 -42.54 -13.89 -8.93
N SER A 363 -41.54 -14.51 -9.56
CA SER A 363 -41.70 -15.26 -10.81
C SER A 363 -42.26 -14.44 -11.97
N ASN A 364 -41.98 -13.13 -12.01
CA ASN A 364 -42.45 -12.25 -13.09
C ASN A 364 -41.43 -12.12 -14.22
N ILE A 365 -41.90 -11.96 -15.45
CA ILE A 365 -41.08 -11.68 -16.65
C ILE A 365 -41.52 -10.33 -17.21
N ALA A 366 -40.62 -9.35 -17.28
CA ALA A 366 -40.88 -8.01 -17.81
C ALA A 366 -39.83 -7.63 -18.87
N ILE A 367 -40.18 -7.68 -20.14
CA ILE A 367 -39.26 -7.41 -21.26
C ILE A 367 -39.79 -6.22 -22.06
N GLY A 368 -39.11 -5.08 -21.96
CA GLY A 368 -39.45 -3.86 -22.68
C GLY A 368 -39.40 -2.63 -21.79
N PRO A 369 -39.29 -1.42 -22.36
CA PRO A 369 -39.33 -0.21 -21.55
C PRO A 369 -40.67 -0.09 -20.83
N LEU A 370 -40.63 0.19 -19.52
CA LEU A 370 -41.81 0.38 -18.66
C LEU A 370 -42.76 -0.84 -18.56
N SER A 371 -42.36 -2.03 -19.02
CA SER A 371 -43.16 -3.24 -18.83
C SER A 371 -43.30 -3.55 -17.34
N MET A 372 -44.51 -3.79 -16.85
CA MET A 372 -44.81 -4.03 -15.42
C MET A 372 -44.31 -2.94 -14.45
N TYR A 373 -44.22 -1.69 -14.90
CA TYR A 373 -43.65 -0.59 -14.12
C TYR A 373 -44.17 -0.48 -12.68
N SER A 374 -45.49 -0.68 -12.47
CA SER A 374 -46.14 -0.45 -11.17
C SER A 374 -46.41 -1.71 -10.36
N ASN A 375 -45.96 -2.90 -10.78
CA ASN A 375 -46.25 -4.15 -10.05
C ASN A 375 -45.72 -4.08 -8.64
N SER A 376 -46.56 -4.16 -7.59
CA SER A 376 -46.14 -4.17 -6.19
C SER A 376 -45.86 -5.62 -5.74
N ASP A 377 -46.88 -6.46 -5.77
CA ASP A 377 -46.83 -7.83 -5.21
C ASP A 377 -47.37 -8.90 -6.17
N GLY A 378 -47.82 -8.49 -7.36
CA GLY A 378 -48.29 -9.41 -8.39
C GLY A 378 -47.21 -10.39 -8.78
N SER A 379 -47.58 -11.67 -8.91
CA SER A 379 -46.63 -12.76 -9.16
C SER A 379 -47.03 -13.60 -10.36
N SER A 380 -46.05 -14.28 -10.95
CA SER A 380 -46.25 -15.16 -12.12
C SER A 380 -46.79 -14.45 -13.36
N ASN A 381 -46.51 -13.15 -13.52
CA ASN A 381 -46.94 -12.38 -14.68
C ASN A 381 -45.87 -12.35 -15.78
N ILE A 382 -46.30 -12.30 -17.04
CA ILE A 382 -45.45 -12.12 -18.21
C ILE A 382 -45.88 -10.83 -18.90
N ALA A 383 -44.95 -9.92 -19.13
CA ALA A 383 -45.16 -8.67 -19.85
C ALA A 383 -44.02 -8.44 -20.84
N ILE A 384 -44.33 -8.42 -22.14
CA ILE A 384 -43.36 -8.27 -23.21
C ILE A 384 -43.84 -7.19 -24.17
N GLY A 385 -43.17 -6.03 -24.18
CA GLY A 385 -43.52 -4.87 -24.99
C GLY A 385 -43.31 -3.55 -24.26
N ASN A 386 -43.40 -2.44 -24.98
CA ASN A 386 -43.39 -1.12 -24.34
C ASN A 386 -44.65 -0.95 -23.50
N ALA A 387 -44.48 -0.62 -22.21
CA ALA A 387 -45.56 -0.41 -21.25
C ALA A 387 -46.59 -1.56 -21.18
N SER A 388 -46.21 -2.78 -21.56
CA SER A 388 -47.06 -3.96 -21.39
C SER A 388 -47.24 -4.25 -19.91
N GLY A 389 -48.48 -4.45 -19.47
CA GLY A 389 -48.80 -4.76 -18.08
C GLY A 389 -48.44 -3.65 -17.10
N PHE A 390 -48.38 -2.39 -17.54
CA PHE A 390 -47.84 -1.25 -16.78
C PHE A 390 -48.39 -1.15 -15.34
N SER A 391 -49.68 -1.43 -15.15
CA SER A 391 -50.39 -1.36 -13.87
C SER A 391 -50.74 -2.72 -13.25
N ILE A 392 -50.20 -3.85 -13.75
CA ILE A 392 -50.48 -5.18 -13.21
C ILE A 392 -50.13 -5.23 -11.72
N GLN A 393 -51.08 -5.69 -10.90
CA GLN A 393 -50.92 -5.98 -9.47
C GLN A 393 -51.31 -7.42 -9.11
N GLY A 394 -52.06 -8.10 -9.99
CA GLY A 394 -52.56 -9.45 -9.78
C GLY A 394 -51.60 -10.55 -10.22
N TYR A 395 -52.13 -11.76 -10.36
CA TYR A 395 -51.33 -12.97 -10.64
C TYR A 395 -51.57 -13.54 -12.03
N ASN A 396 -50.61 -14.29 -12.57
CA ASN A 396 -50.78 -15.13 -13.76
C ASN A 396 -51.28 -14.39 -15.02
N ASN A 397 -50.92 -13.12 -15.18
CA ASN A 397 -51.29 -12.36 -16.36
C ASN A 397 -50.24 -12.51 -17.48
N VAL A 398 -50.68 -12.48 -18.73
CA VAL A 398 -49.80 -12.48 -19.92
C VAL A 398 -50.14 -11.26 -20.76
N ALA A 399 -49.20 -10.32 -20.89
CA ALA A 399 -49.32 -9.10 -21.67
C ALA A 399 -48.22 -9.06 -22.74
N ILE A 400 -48.54 -9.35 -24.00
CA ILE A 400 -47.57 -9.34 -25.09
C ILE A 400 -47.99 -8.30 -26.14
N GLY A 401 -47.19 -7.26 -26.33
CA GLY A 401 -47.45 -6.16 -27.24
C GLY A 401 -47.40 -4.79 -26.56
N ASP A 402 -47.19 -3.74 -27.36
CA ASP A 402 -47.19 -2.35 -26.86
C ASP A 402 -48.50 -2.04 -26.12
N SER A 403 -48.39 -1.59 -24.88
CA SER A 403 -49.51 -1.22 -24.01
C SER A 403 -50.58 -2.32 -23.81
N ALA A 404 -50.26 -3.60 -24.04
CA ALA A 404 -51.15 -4.71 -23.70
C ALA A 404 -51.38 -4.76 -22.18
N LEU A 405 -52.61 -4.92 -21.70
CA LEU A 405 -52.98 -4.89 -20.26
C LEU A 405 -52.47 -3.65 -19.50
N PHE A 406 -52.32 -2.49 -20.16
CA PHE A 406 -51.72 -1.31 -19.57
C PHE A 406 -52.33 -0.92 -18.21
N ALA A 407 -53.65 -0.78 -18.12
CA ALA A 407 -54.35 -0.37 -16.90
C ALA A 407 -54.84 -1.54 -16.03
N HIS A 408 -54.51 -2.78 -16.38
CA HIS A 408 -55.09 -3.97 -15.75
C HIS A 408 -54.50 -4.21 -14.36
N THR A 409 -55.33 -4.44 -13.34
CA THR A 409 -54.88 -4.67 -11.95
C THR A 409 -55.26 -6.06 -11.40
N THR A 410 -56.07 -6.84 -12.12
CA THR A 410 -56.57 -8.16 -11.69
C THR A 410 -55.69 -9.33 -12.16
N SER A 411 -56.14 -10.58 -11.97
CA SER A 411 -55.38 -11.80 -12.25
C SER A 411 -55.86 -12.57 -13.49
N ASN A 412 -55.08 -13.57 -13.90
CA ASN A 412 -55.42 -14.62 -14.85
C ASN A 412 -55.81 -14.14 -16.27
N SER A 413 -55.38 -12.95 -16.69
CA SER A 413 -55.74 -12.41 -18.01
C SER A 413 -54.62 -12.56 -19.03
N THR A 414 -54.96 -12.92 -20.27
CA THR A 414 -54.05 -13.01 -21.42
C THR A 414 -54.42 -11.99 -22.50
N ALA A 415 -53.47 -11.14 -22.86
CA ALA A 415 -53.58 -10.16 -23.94
C ALA A 415 -52.36 -10.27 -24.86
N VAL A 416 -52.59 -10.57 -26.14
CA VAL A 416 -51.54 -10.66 -27.16
C VAL A 416 -51.90 -9.76 -28.33
N GLY A 417 -51.21 -8.63 -28.45
CA GLY A 417 -51.41 -7.61 -29.47
C GLY A 417 -51.27 -6.20 -28.91
N SER A 418 -50.82 -5.25 -29.75
CA SER A 418 -50.69 -3.86 -29.31
C SER A 418 -52.04 -3.28 -28.91
N GLY A 419 -52.11 -2.74 -27.69
CA GLY A 419 -53.32 -2.17 -27.07
C GLY A 419 -54.38 -3.21 -26.67
N ALA A 420 -54.09 -4.51 -26.74
CA ALA A 420 -55.05 -5.52 -26.30
C ALA A 420 -55.37 -5.33 -24.81
N LEU A 421 -56.65 -5.27 -24.47
CA LEU A 421 -57.16 -5.05 -23.11
C LEU A 421 -56.64 -3.78 -22.38
N ARG A 422 -56.20 -2.74 -23.10
CA ARG A 422 -55.49 -1.58 -22.53
C ARG A 422 -56.21 -0.86 -21.37
N ASN A 423 -57.50 -0.53 -21.54
CA ASN A 423 -58.24 0.38 -20.64
C ASN A 423 -59.41 -0.31 -19.90
N ASN A 424 -59.28 -1.59 -19.56
CA ASN A 424 -60.35 -2.33 -18.89
C ASN A 424 -60.12 -2.31 -17.38
N ILE A 425 -60.77 -1.37 -16.70
CA ILE A 425 -60.69 -1.11 -15.25
C ILE A 425 -62.11 -1.05 -14.64
N GLY A 426 -62.64 -2.17 -14.11
CA GLY A 426 -63.84 -2.20 -13.24
C GLY A 426 -65.07 -3.03 -13.68
N SER A 427 -65.62 -3.83 -12.74
CA SER A 427 -66.90 -4.59 -12.63
C SER A 427 -67.81 -4.95 -13.84
N GLY A 428 -67.34 -5.00 -15.08
CA GLY A 428 -68.01 -5.62 -16.24
C GLY A 428 -67.42 -6.97 -16.67
N ASN A 429 -68.05 -7.68 -17.62
CA ASN A 429 -67.70 -9.04 -18.08
C ASN A 429 -66.28 -9.22 -18.65
N VAL A 430 -65.56 -8.13 -18.98
CA VAL A 430 -64.19 -8.13 -19.55
C VAL A 430 -63.16 -7.56 -18.57
N THR A 431 -63.52 -7.57 -17.30
CA THR A 431 -62.96 -6.64 -16.32
C THR A 431 -62.68 -7.32 -14.96
N GLY A 432 -63.06 -8.60 -14.84
CA GLY A 432 -62.66 -9.50 -13.79
C GLY A 432 -61.40 -10.29 -14.15
N GLU A 433 -61.22 -11.44 -13.55
CA GLU A 433 -60.15 -12.38 -13.90
C GLU A 433 -60.48 -13.15 -15.19
N PHE A 434 -59.50 -13.85 -15.77
CA PHE A 434 -59.70 -14.79 -16.88
C PHE A 434 -60.03 -14.17 -18.25
N ASN A 435 -59.63 -12.92 -18.52
CA ASN A 435 -59.85 -12.30 -19.83
C ASN A 435 -58.87 -12.86 -20.87
N SER A 436 -59.32 -12.98 -22.12
CA SER A 436 -58.48 -13.38 -23.25
C SER A 436 -58.71 -12.48 -24.45
N ALA A 437 -57.65 -11.84 -24.95
CA ALA A 437 -57.72 -10.94 -26.09
C ALA A 437 -56.52 -11.12 -27.02
N PHE A 438 -56.80 -11.36 -28.30
CA PHE A 438 -55.78 -11.59 -29.33
C PHE A 438 -56.01 -10.63 -30.50
N GLY A 439 -54.98 -9.88 -30.88
CA GLY A 439 -54.99 -8.94 -32.01
C GLY A 439 -54.78 -7.47 -31.63
N TYR A 440 -54.61 -6.63 -32.65
CA TYR A 440 -54.45 -5.19 -32.46
C TYR A 440 -55.71 -4.57 -31.85
N ARG A 441 -55.56 -3.90 -30.69
CA ARG A 441 -56.63 -3.24 -29.94
C ARG A 441 -57.85 -4.14 -29.65
N SER A 442 -57.64 -5.45 -29.55
CA SER A 442 -58.71 -6.38 -29.15
C SER A 442 -59.17 -6.04 -27.73
N LEU A 443 -60.49 -5.82 -27.55
CA LEU A 443 -61.08 -5.45 -26.27
C LEU A 443 -60.42 -4.20 -25.65
N TYR A 444 -60.04 -3.21 -26.46
CA TYR A 444 -59.25 -2.03 -26.04
C TYR A 444 -59.85 -1.23 -24.89
N SER A 445 -61.16 -1.01 -24.92
CA SER A 445 -61.94 -0.22 -23.96
C SER A 445 -63.36 -0.79 -23.89
N ASN A 446 -63.58 -1.81 -23.07
CA ASN A 446 -64.93 -2.22 -22.70
C ASN A 446 -65.29 -1.60 -21.35
N THR A 447 -66.47 -0.99 -21.31
CA THR A 447 -67.11 -0.48 -20.09
C THR A 447 -67.91 -1.57 -19.40
#